data_AF-A0A520S3Z3-F1
#
_entry.id   AF-A0A520S3Z3-F1
#
_cell.length_a   1.000
_cell.length_b   1.000
_cell.length_c   1.000
_cell.angle_alpha   90.00
_cell.angle_beta   90.00
_cell.angle_gamma   90.00
#
_symmetry.space_group_name_H-M   'P 1'
#
loop_
_entity.id
_entity.type
_entity.pdbx_description
1 polymer ?
#
loop_
_entity_poly.entity_id
_entity_poly.type
_entity_poly.pdbx_seq_one_letter_code
_entity_poly.pdbx_strand_id
1 'polypeptide(L)'
;MALHARKEEVYLGVYEIEDHIAKPKMSERVLDVNDKAFDLIGDWIGVGDGWILREKLEKSLNIEMRGIEHNIHLQPKALLSLGIASFKSGRFTDALSARPKYLREHIVSQDVRK
;
A
#
# COMPACT_ATOMS: atom_id res chain seq x y z
N MET A 1 -3.13 3.98 2.14
CA MET A 1 -2.45 4.45 0.92
C MET A 1 -2.74 3.48 -0.21
N ALA A 2 -3.15 3.98 -1.37
CA ALA A 2 -3.37 3.17 -2.57
C ALA A 2 -2.63 3.82 -3.75
N LEU A 3 -1.75 3.07 -4.41
CA LEU A 3 -1.06 3.51 -5.63
C LEU A 3 -1.65 2.80 -6.84
N HIS A 4 -1.91 3.54 -7.92
CA HIS A 4 -2.40 2.94 -9.15
C HIS A 4 -1.37 1.95 -9.69
N ALA A 5 -1.82 0.73 -10.02
CA ALA A 5 -0.97 -0.27 -10.63
C ALA A 5 -1.25 -0.35 -12.14
N ARG A 6 -2.10 -1.29 -12.57
CA ARG A 6 -2.54 -1.43 -13.96
C ARG A 6 -4.04 -1.68 -13.99
N LYS A 7 -4.73 -1.20 -15.02
CA LYS A 7 -6.18 -1.42 -15.17
C LYS A 7 -6.92 -1.03 -13.88
N GLU A 8 -7.55 -2.02 -13.25
CA GLU A 8 -8.37 -1.94 -12.04
C GLU A 8 -7.62 -2.49 -10.81
N GLU A 9 -6.28 -2.58 -10.86
CA GLU A 9 -5.45 -2.99 -9.73
C GLU A 9 -4.81 -1.78 -9.02
N VAL A 10 -4.66 -1.86 -7.69
CA VAL A 10 -3.87 -0.92 -6.88
C VAL A 10 -2.87 -1.65 -5.99
N TYR A 11 -1.73 -1.01 -5.71
CA TYR A 11 -0.90 -1.39 -4.56
C TYR A 11 -1.50 -0.76 -3.31
N LEU A 12 -1.99 -1.58 -2.40
CA LEU A 12 -2.66 -1.17 -1.17
C LEU A 12 -1.74 -1.39 0.04
N GLY A 13 -1.60 -0.33 0.85
CA GLY A 13 -1.03 -0.39 2.20
C GLY A 13 -1.94 0.33 3.20
N VAL A 14 -2.15 -0.26 4.37
CA VAL A 14 -2.96 0.31 5.45
C VAL A 14 -2.04 0.64 6.61
N TYR A 15 -2.04 1.89 7.08
CA TYR A 15 -1.11 2.37 8.08
C TYR A 15 -1.80 3.16 9.17
N GLU A 16 -1.41 2.95 10.41
CA GLU A 16 -1.78 3.80 11.54
C GLU A 16 -0.58 4.65 11.95
N ILE A 17 -0.85 5.87 12.43
CA ILE A 17 0.22 6.74 12.93
C ILE A 17 0.44 6.43 14.41
N GLU A 18 1.62 5.93 14.72
CA GLU A 18 2.08 5.69 16.10
C GLU A 18 3.43 6.40 16.30
N ASP A 19 3.58 7.18 17.36
CA ASP A 19 4.79 7.96 17.65
C ASP A 19 5.27 8.81 16.44
N HIS A 20 4.31 9.43 15.74
CA HIS A 20 4.53 10.22 14.52
C HIS A 20 5.09 9.43 13.31
N ILE A 21 5.07 8.10 13.37
CA ILE A 21 5.53 7.21 12.30
C ILE A 21 4.35 6.39 11.78
N ALA A 22 4.19 6.35 10.46
CA ALA A 22 3.22 5.46 9.82
C ALA A 22 3.69 4.01 9.95
N LYS A 23 2.94 3.19 10.70
CA LYS A 23 3.20 1.76 10.89
C LYS A 23 2.17 0.94 10.12
N PRO A 24 2.59 -0.12 9.39
CA PRO A 24 1.65 -0.95 8.64
C PRO A 24 0.76 -1.74 9.60
N LYS A 25 -0.56 -1.64 9.43
CA LYS A 25 -1.55 -2.43 10.17
C LYS A 25 -1.68 -3.85 9.61
N MET A 26 -1.30 -4.03 8.35
CA MET A 26 -1.34 -5.31 7.66
C MET A 26 -0.30 -5.36 6.53
N SER A 27 -0.06 -6.54 5.98
CA SER A 27 0.82 -6.71 4.81
C SER A 27 0.27 -5.98 3.59
N GLU A 28 1.12 -5.15 2.98
CA GLU A 28 0.91 -4.54 1.67
C GLU A 28 0.60 -5.61 0.61
N ARG A 29 -0.28 -5.28 -0.34
CA ARG A 29 -0.75 -6.22 -1.38
C ARG A 29 -1.14 -5.51 -2.66
N VAL A 30 -1.24 -6.27 -3.75
CA VAL A 30 -1.99 -5.83 -4.93
C VAL A 30 -3.44 -6.20 -4.73
N LEU A 31 -4.35 -5.28 -5.03
CA LEU A 31 -5.80 -5.47 -4.94
C LEU A 31 -6.42 -5.16 -6.31
N ASP A 32 -7.19 -6.09 -6.88
CA ASP A 32 -8.17 -5.78 -7.93
C ASP A 32 -9.42 -5.18 -7.27
N VAL A 33 -9.79 -3.97 -7.66
CA VAL A 33 -10.88 -3.22 -6.99
C VAL A 33 -12.27 -3.81 -7.27
N ASN A 34 -12.38 -4.76 -8.20
CA ASN A 34 -13.64 -5.45 -8.47
C ASN A 34 -13.90 -6.62 -7.51
N ASP A 35 -12.85 -7.12 -6.85
CA ASP A 35 -12.97 -8.18 -5.86
C ASP A 35 -13.32 -7.61 -4.49
N LYS A 36 -14.16 -8.31 -3.71
CA LYS A 36 -14.31 -7.98 -2.29
C LYS A 36 -13.01 -8.37 -1.56
N ALA A 37 -12.39 -7.41 -0.88
CA ALA A 37 -11.14 -7.62 -0.18
C ALA A 37 -11.38 -7.97 1.29
N PHE A 38 -11.47 -6.97 2.15
CA PHE A 38 -11.66 -7.09 3.59
C PHE A 38 -12.32 -5.82 4.10
N ASP A 39 -13.05 -5.93 5.20
CA ASP A 39 -13.76 -4.80 5.76
C ASP A 39 -12.79 -3.93 6.58
N LEU A 40 -12.67 -2.66 6.23
CA LEU A 40 -11.86 -1.69 6.97
C LEU A 40 -12.76 -0.97 7.99
N ILE A 41 -12.41 -1.07 9.27
CA ILE A 41 -13.23 -0.53 10.37
C ILE A 41 -12.59 0.75 10.93
N GLY A 42 -13.41 1.77 11.16
CA GLY A 42 -13.02 3.05 11.76
C GLY A 42 -12.99 4.19 10.74
N ASP A 43 -12.37 5.31 11.13
CA ASP A 43 -12.28 6.51 10.30
C ASP A 43 -10.93 6.56 9.57
N TRP A 44 -10.99 6.54 8.24
CA TRP A 44 -9.80 6.46 7.39
C TRP A 44 -9.76 7.55 6.34
N ILE A 45 -8.53 7.93 5.95
CA ILE A 45 -8.26 8.89 4.87
C ILE A 45 -7.56 8.14 3.73
N GLY A 46 -8.06 8.33 2.51
CA GLY A 46 -7.46 7.80 1.29
C GLY A 46 -6.28 8.66 0.89
N VAL A 47 -5.17 8.03 0.53
CA VAL A 47 -3.93 8.72 0.13
C VAL A 47 -3.32 7.98 -1.07
N GLY A 48 -3.05 8.68 -2.16
CA GLY A 48 -2.44 8.14 -3.38
C GLY A 48 -3.32 8.17 -4.63
N ASP A 49 -2.66 8.05 -5.77
CA ASP A 49 -3.28 8.10 -7.10
C ASP A 49 -4.20 6.91 -7.39
N GLY A 50 -4.03 5.78 -6.72
CA GLY A 50 -4.91 4.62 -6.82
C GLY A 50 -6.35 4.91 -6.40
N TRP A 51 -6.56 5.95 -5.59
CA TRP A 51 -7.90 6.40 -5.22
C TRP A 51 -8.69 7.03 -6.38
N ILE A 52 -8.10 7.19 -7.57
CA ILE A 52 -8.88 7.46 -8.79
C ILE A 52 -10.02 6.43 -9.00
N LEU A 53 -9.86 5.23 -8.43
CA LEU A 53 -10.85 4.15 -8.38
C LEU A 53 -11.71 4.17 -7.10
N ARG A 54 -11.93 5.34 -6.48
CA ARG A 54 -12.57 5.52 -5.16
C ARG A 54 -13.76 4.62 -4.93
N GLU A 55 -14.79 4.73 -5.77
CA GLU A 55 -16.07 4.06 -5.56
C GLU A 55 -15.90 2.53 -5.46
N LYS A 56 -15.04 1.97 -6.32
CA LYS A 56 -14.75 0.53 -6.34
C LYS A 56 -13.90 0.13 -5.13
N LEU A 57 -12.93 0.95 -4.74
CA LEU A 57 -12.10 0.70 -3.55
C LEU A 57 -12.91 0.74 -2.26
N GLU A 58 -13.74 1.77 -2.07
CA GLU A 58 -14.64 1.91 -0.92
C GLU A 58 -15.59 0.70 -0.83
N LYS A 59 -16.13 0.26 -1.96
CA LYS A 59 -16.94 -0.97 -2.04
C LYS A 59 -16.14 -2.24 -1.71
N SER A 60 -14.95 -2.41 -2.29
CA SER A 60 -14.09 -3.57 -2.08
C SER A 60 -13.65 -3.71 -0.61
N LEU A 61 -13.42 -2.56 0.05
CA LEU A 61 -12.99 -2.44 1.44
C LEU A 61 -14.14 -2.30 2.45
N ASN A 62 -15.39 -2.28 1.97
CA ASN A 62 -16.60 -2.04 2.76
C ASN A 62 -16.47 -0.83 3.72
N ILE A 63 -16.03 0.31 3.19
CA ILE A 63 -15.78 1.53 3.96
C ILE A 63 -16.13 2.79 3.16
N GLU A 64 -16.50 3.86 3.85
CA GLU A 64 -16.54 5.22 3.31
C GLU A 64 -15.35 6.03 3.86
N MET A 65 -14.48 6.54 3.00
CA MET A 65 -13.31 7.31 3.41
C MET A 65 -13.72 8.74 3.79
N ARG A 66 -13.18 9.24 4.90
CA ARG A 66 -13.43 10.62 5.39
C ARG A 66 -12.92 11.70 4.42
N GLY A 67 -11.93 11.36 3.62
CA GLY A 67 -11.34 12.24 2.64
C GLY A 67 -10.36 11.48 1.78
N ILE A 68 -9.96 12.07 0.65
CA ILE A 68 -8.98 11.48 -0.26
C ILE A 68 -8.01 12.56 -0.71
N GLU A 69 -6.72 12.25 -0.62
CA GLU A 69 -5.65 13.04 -1.20
C GLU A 69 -4.98 12.26 -2.34
N HIS A 70 -5.19 12.71 -3.57
CA HIS A 70 -4.64 12.09 -4.76
C HIS A 70 -3.22 12.58 -5.08
N ASN A 71 -2.93 13.85 -4.77
CA ASN A 71 -1.70 14.53 -5.16
C ASN A 71 -0.67 14.44 -4.05
N ILE A 72 -0.19 13.23 -3.82
CA ILE A 72 0.94 12.99 -2.95
C ILE A 72 2.25 12.99 -3.73
N HIS A 73 3.20 13.78 -3.25
CA HIS A 73 4.59 13.68 -3.66
C HIS A 73 5.38 12.98 -2.56
N LEU A 74 6.19 11.99 -2.95
CA LEU A 74 7.14 11.36 -2.03
C LEU A 74 8.10 12.42 -1.50
N GLN A 75 8.05 12.68 -0.20
CA GLN A 75 8.91 13.67 0.43
C GLN A 75 10.17 13.00 0.98
N PRO A 76 11.38 13.40 0.55
CA PRO A 76 12.63 12.85 1.07
C PRO A 76 12.75 12.94 2.60
N LYS A 77 12.20 13.99 3.20
CA LYS A 77 12.16 14.17 4.67
C LYS A 77 11.31 13.10 5.38
N ALA A 78 10.19 12.70 4.78
CA ALA A 78 9.36 11.63 5.32
C ALA A 78 10.11 10.28 5.25
N LEU A 79 10.76 10.01 4.11
CA LEU A 79 11.59 8.81 3.95
C LEU A 79 12.74 8.76 4.97
N LEU A 80 13.44 9.88 5.18
CA LEU A 80 14.49 9.99 6.19
C LEU A 80 13.96 9.72 7.60
N SER A 81 12.77 10.22 7.93
CA SER A 81 12.14 10.00 9.23
C SER A 81 11.84 8.53 9.48
N LEU A 82 11.28 7.83 8.48
CA LEU A 82 11.07 6.38 8.51
C LEU A 82 12.39 5.60 8.66
N GLY A 83 13.45 6.05 7.96
CA GLY A 83 14.78 5.48 8.02
C GLY A 83 15.41 5.61 9.41
N ILE A 84 15.36 6.80 10.02
CA ILE A 84 15.87 7.04 11.39
C ILE A 84 15.13 6.16 12.40
N ALA A 85 13.80 6.08 12.31
CA ALA A 85 13.00 5.24 13.19
C ALA A 85 13.37 3.75 13.05
N SER A 86 13.54 3.28 11.81
CA SER A 86 13.94 1.89 11.53
C SER A 86 15.35 1.59 12.05
N PHE A 87 16.31 2.47 11.79
CA PHE A 87 17.69 2.33 12.25
C PHE A 87 17.78 2.26 13.78
N LYS A 88 17.09 3.17 14.49
CA LYS A 88 17.02 3.16 15.97
C LYS A 88 16.43 1.87 16.54
N SER A 89 15.54 1.22 15.79
CA SER A 89 14.95 -0.07 16.17
C SER A 89 15.76 -1.29 15.70
N GLY A 90 16.99 -1.10 15.21
CA GLY A 90 17.85 -2.18 14.72
C GLY A 90 17.45 -2.76 13.35
N ARG A 91 16.52 -2.12 12.64
CA ARG A 91 16.11 -2.54 11.28
C ARG A 91 16.93 -1.78 10.24
N PHE A 92 17.95 -2.44 9.72
CA PHE A 92 18.77 -2.01 8.60
C PHE A 92 19.25 -3.24 7.82
N THR A 93 19.75 -3.04 6.62
CA THR A 93 20.27 -4.11 5.76
C THR A 93 21.60 -3.67 5.15
N ASP A 94 22.41 -4.66 4.76
CA ASP A 94 23.63 -4.38 4.01
C ASP A 94 23.31 -3.79 2.64
N ALA A 95 24.20 -2.92 2.15
CA ALA A 95 24.02 -2.23 0.87
C ALA A 95 23.83 -3.22 -0.30
N LEU A 96 24.56 -4.34 -0.31
CA LEU A 96 24.46 -5.36 -1.35
C LEU A 96 23.20 -6.22 -1.21
N SER A 97 22.56 -6.20 -0.04
CA SER A 97 21.31 -6.91 0.25
C SER A 97 20.06 -6.06 0.00
N ALA A 98 20.19 -4.76 -0.27
CA ALA A 98 19.06 -3.91 -0.63
C ALA A 98 18.43 -4.39 -1.96
N ARG A 99 17.13 -4.71 -1.92
CA ARG A 99 16.37 -5.23 -3.07
C ARG A 99 14.99 -4.56 -3.14
N PRO A 100 14.43 -4.37 -4.34
CA PRO A 100 13.05 -3.95 -4.50
C PRO A 100 12.08 -4.96 -3.87
N LYS A 101 10.96 -4.46 -3.32
CA LYS A 101 9.86 -5.32 -2.87
C LYS A 101 8.95 -5.64 -4.05
N TYR A 102 8.83 -6.92 -4.40
CA TYR A 102 7.90 -7.39 -5.42
C TYR A 102 6.60 -7.83 -4.72
N LEU A 103 5.50 -7.11 -4.96
CA LEU A 103 4.19 -7.36 -4.33
C LEU A 103 3.29 -8.31 -5.12
N ARG A 104 3.65 -8.66 -6.36
CA ARG A 104 2.95 -9.71 -7.10
C ARG A 104 3.56 -11.06 -6.78
N GLU A 105 2.72 -12.00 -6.41
CA GLU A 105 3.08 -13.40 -6.53
C GLU A 105 3.28 -13.73 -8.02
N HIS A 106 4.34 -14.48 -8.31
CA HIS A 106 4.55 -15.05 -9.64
C HIS A 106 3.31 -15.87 -10.00
N ILE A 107 2.53 -15.40 -10.97
CA ILE A 107 1.56 -16.25 -11.67
C ILE A 107 2.43 -17.33 -12.33
N VAL A 108 2.45 -18.54 -11.75
CA VAL A 108 2.99 -19.71 -12.42
C VAL A 108 2.09 -19.93 -13.61
N SER A 109 2.51 -19.46 -14.78
CA SER A 109 1.88 -19.82 -16.05
C SER A 109 1.97 -21.35 -16.16
N GLN A 110 0.86 -22.06 -15.93
CA GLN A 110 0.76 -23.44 -16.36
C GLN A 110 0.82 -23.41 -17.89
N ASP A 111 1.96 -23.84 -18.41
CA ASP A 111 2.20 -24.05 -19.82
C ASP A 111 1.21 -25.13 -20.29
N VAL A 112 0.11 -24.72 -20.94
CA VAL A 112 -0.78 -25.64 -21.63
C VAL A 112 -0.05 -26.10 -22.88
N ARG A 113 0.69 -27.20 -22.77
CA ARG A 113 1.17 -27.93 -23.94
C ARG A 113 -0.04 -28.54 -24.64
N LYS A 114 -0.27 -28.06 -25.87
CA LYS A 114 -1.18 -28.65 -26.87
C LYS A 114 -0.77 -30.07 -27.23
#